data_AF-A0A2I0AUB7-F1
#
_entry.id   AF-A0A2I0AUB7-F1
#
_cell.length_a   1.000
_cell.length_b   1.000
_cell.length_c   1.000
_cell.angle_alpha   90.00
_cell.angle_beta   90.00
_cell.angle_gamma   90.00
#
_symmetry.space_group_name_H-M   'P 1'
#
loop_
_entity.id
_entity.type
_entity.pdbx_description
1 polymer ?
#
loop_
_entity_poly.entity_id
_entity_poly.type
_entity_poly.pdbx_seq_one_letter_code
_entity_poly.pdbx_strand_id
1 'polypeptide(L)'
;MKPVLILFTFIPLLLLSRATADSAPADCDPLQLLSCSNSIFSGSRPTDECCGRLREQQPCFCQYMRDPILRSYVNSTNAQKIAVACSVPFPRC
;
A
#
# COMPACT_ATOMS: atom_id res chain seq x y z
N MET A 1 54.03 -21.22 -15.35
CA MET A 1 54.20 -20.66 -13.99
C MET A 1 53.07 -19.67 -13.75
N LYS A 2 52.20 -19.95 -12.78
CA LYS A 2 51.10 -19.07 -12.33
C LYS A 2 51.69 -17.99 -11.43
N PRO A 3 51.33 -16.72 -11.61
CA PRO A 3 50.48 -16.08 -10.60
C PRO A 3 49.50 -15.11 -11.29
N VAL A 4 48.25 -14.98 -10.88
CA VAL A 4 47.75 -14.06 -9.85
C VAL A 4 46.23 -14.25 -10.00
N LEU A 5 45.53 -14.90 -9.08
CA LEU A 5 44.99 -14.27 -7.89
C LEU A 5 44.28 -12.92 -8.18
N ILE A 6 43.30 -12.90 -9.08
CA ILE A 6 42.27 -11.86 -9.09
C ILE A 6 40.97 -12.49 -8.60
N LEU A 7 40.93 -12.57 -7.28
CA LEU A 7 39.74 -12.49 -6.44
C LEU A 7 38.94 -11.22 -6.83
N PHE A 8 37.62 -11.24 -6.65
CA PHE A 8 36.62 -10.19 -6.92
C PHE A 8 35.89 -10.25 -8.26
N THR A 9 34.85 -11.09 -8.30
CA THR A 9 33.57 -10.61 -8.85
C THR A 9 32.46 -11.07 -7.91
N PHE A 10 32.05 -10.15 -7.04
CA PHE A 10 30.82 -10.23 -6.27
C PHE A 10 29.65 -10.40 -7.24
N ILE A 11 28.96 -11.54 -7.19
CA ILE A 11 27.66 -11.70 -7.85
C ILE A 11 26.60 -11.70 -6.76
N PRO A 12 25.95 -10.56 -6.44
CA PRO A 12 24.65 -10.61 -5.80
C PRO A 12 23.62 -10.82 -6.91
N LEU A 13 23.42 -12.07 -7.31
CA LEU A 13 22.25 -12.45 -8.12
C LEU A 13 21.19 -12.93 -7.16
N LEU A 14 20.22 -12.07 -6.86
CA LEU A 14 18.77 -12.38 -6.87
C LEU A 14 18.00 -11.13 -6.41
N LEU A 15 17.88 -10.14 -7.29
CA LEU A 15 16.80 -9.16 -7.24
C LEU A 15 15.54 -9.83 -7.82
N LEU A 16 14.78 -10.52 -6.99
CA LEU A 16 13.41 -10.93 -7.30
C LEU A 16 12.43 -10.23 -6.37
N SER A 17 12.25 -8.94 -6.64
CA SER A 17 11.02 -8.22 -6.26
C SER A 17 10.49 -7.52 -7.50
N ARG A 18 9.86 -8.29 -8.40
CA ARG A 18 8.94 -7.73 -9.39
C ARG A 18 7.71 -7.24 -8.62
N ALA A 19 7.76 -6.01 -8.12
CA ALA A 19 6.54 -5.26 -7.85
C ALA A 19 6.03 -4.73 -9.19
N THR A 20 5.30 -5.57 -9.91
CA THR A 20 4.49 -5.10 -11.04
C THR A 20 3.25 -4.43 -10.47
N ALA A 21 3.31 -3.12 -10.30
CA ALA A 21 2.15 -2.25 -10.32
C ALA A 21 2.61 -0.98 -11.04
N ASP A 22 2.48 -1.02 -12.36
CA ASP A 22 2.71 0.13 -13.23
C ASP A 22 1.56 1.11 -13.05
N SER A 23 1.73 1.96 -12.06
CA SER A 23 1.07 3.24 -11.86
C SER A 23 2.12 4.03 -11.09
N ALA A 24 2.51 5.22 -11.58
CA ALA A 24 3.46 6.09 -10.88
C ALA A 24 3.19 5.99 -9.36
N PRO A 25 4.21 5.72 -8.52
CA PRO A 25 3.94 5.46 -7.12
C PRO A 25 3.18 6.66 -6.58
N ALA A 26 1.90 6.47 -6.25
CA ALA A 26 1.31 7.30 -5.24
C ALA A 26 2.30 7.19 -4.08
N ASP A 27 2.88 8.31 -3.66
CA ASP A 27 3.69 8.27 -2.46
C ASP A 27 2.78 7.69 -1.38
N CYS A 28 3.16 6.53 -0.86
CA CYS A 28 2.29 5.72 -0.01
C CYS A 28 2.21 6.38 1.36
N ASP A 29 1.47 7.47 1.41
CA ASP A 29 1.30 8.33 2.58
C ASP A 29 -0.10 8.11 3.17
N PRO A 30 -0.19 7.42 4.31
CA PRO A 30 -1.48 7.17 4.97
C PRO A 30 -2.17 8.46 5.41
N LEU A 31 -1.46 9.59 5.51
CA LEU A 31 -2.07 10.88 5.83
C LEU A 31 -3.02 11.36 4.72
N GLN A 32 -2.84 10.89 3.48
CA GLN A 32 -3.77 11.20 2.39
C GLN A 32 -5.16 10.56 2.61
N LEU A 33 -5.28 9.57 3.51
CA LEU A 33 -6.56 8.94 3.88
C LEU A 33 -7.24 9.65 5.07
N LEU A 34 -6.67 10.74 5.61
CA LEU A 34 -7.28 11.50 6.71
C LEU A 34 -8.66 12.07 6.35
N SER A 35 -8.94 12.32 5.07
CA SER A 35 -10.28 12.72 4.60
C SER A 35 -11.35 11.65 4.87
N CYS A 36 -10.96 10.40 5.09
CA CYS A 36 -11.83 9.30 5.48
C CYS A 36 -11.99 9.14 7.01
N SER A 37 -11.23 9.87 7.83
CA SER A 37 -11.18 9.69 9.29
C SER A 37 -12.56 9.73 9.95
N ASN A 38 -13.39 10.72 9.60
CA ASN A 38 -14.74 10.82 10.13
C ASN A 38 -15.56 9.56 9.83
N SER A 39 -15.54 9.07 8.59
CA SER A 39 -16.25 7.84 8.19
C SER A 39 -15.68 6.59 8.86
N ILE A 40 -14.36 6.53 9.07
CA ILE A 40 -13.70 5.43 9.79
C ILE A 40 -14.17 5.38 11.24
N PHE A 41 -14.20 6.52 11.95
CA PHE A 41 -14.55 6.55 13.38
C PHE A 41 -16.05 6.52 13.65
N SER A 42 -16.86 7.24 12.85
CA SER A 42 -18.31 7.36 13.08
C SER A 42 -19.16 6.36 12.27
N GLY A 43 -18.59 5.71 11.25
CA GLY A 43 -19.35 4.92 10.28
C GLY A 43 -20.25 5.75 9.36
N SER A 44 -20.07 7.07 9.33
CA SER A 44 -20.78 7.97 8.41
C SER A 44 -20.39 7.72 6.95
N ARG A 45 -21.25 8.18 6.04
CA ARG A 45 -21.02 8.07 4.59
C ARG A 45 -19.71 8.78 4.19
N PRO A 46 -18.86 8.16 3.34
CA PRO A 46 -17.63 8.80 2.87
C PRO A 46 -17.94 10.00 1.96
N THR A 47 -17.06 10.99 2.02
CA THR A 47 -17.06 12.13 1.09
C THR A 47 -16.46 11.75 -0.25
N ASP A 48 -16.73 12.53 -1.29
CA ASP A 48 -16.13 12.33 -2.61
C ASP A 48 -14.60 12.46 -2.56
N GLU A 49 -14.09 13.36 -1.72
CA GLU A 49 -12.64 13.51 -1.47
C GLU A 49 -12.05 12.23 -0.86
N CYS A 50 -12.70 11.65 0.16
CA CYS A 50 -12.29 10.37 0.74
C CYS A 50 -12.25 9.28 -0.34
N CYS A 51 -13.31 9.14 -1.15
CA CYS A 51 -13.33 8.15 -2.22
C CYS A 51 -12.29 8.42 -3.33
N GLY A 52 -11.94 9.68 -3.58
CA GLY A 52 -10.85 10.07 -4.48
C GLY A 52 -9.50 9.57 -3.97
N ARG A 53 -9.14 9.98 -2.74
CA ARG A 53 -7.88 9.58 -2.09
C ARG A 53 -7.76 8.07 -1.90
N LEU A 54 -8.86 7.41 -1.55
CA LEU A 54 -8.87 5.96 -1.40
C LEU A 54 -8.57 5.24 -2.72
N ARG A 55 -9.07 5.75 -3.87
CA ARG A 55 -8.75 5.18 -5.19
C ARG A 55 -7.29 5.41 -5.58
N GLU A 56 -6.76 6.59 -5.32
CA GLU A 56 -5.35 6.93 -5.58
C GLU A 56 -4.39 6.00 -4.81
N GLN A 57 -4.75 5.64 -3.58
CA GLN A 57 -3.91 4.86 -2.67
C GLN A 57 -4.07 3.33 -2.82
N GLN A 58 -4.87 2.83 -3.77
CA GLN A 58 -5.05 1.38 -3.98
C GLN A 58 -3.74 0.58 -4.10
N PRO A 59 -2.70 1.04 -4.83
CA PRO A 59 -1.43 0.31 -4.92
C PRO A 59 -0.74 0.11 -3.57
N CYS A 60 -1.02 0.96 -2.59
CA CYS A 60 -0.38 1.00 -1.28
C CYS A 60 -1.09 0.14 -0.22
N PHE A 61 -2.30 -0.37 -0.48
CA PHE A 61 -3.10 -1.02 0.57
C PHE A 61 -2.45 -2.26 1.16
N CYS A 62 -1.74 -3.07 0.37
CA CYS A 62 -1.02 -4.22 0.91
C CYS A 62 0.11 -3.81 1.85
N GLN A 63 0.76 -2.67 1.59
CA GLN A 63 1.74 -2.12 2.50
C GLN A 63 1.08 -1.71 3.82
N TYR A 64 -0.04 -0.99 3.75
CA TYR A 64 -0.77 -0.57 4.96
C TYR A 64 -1.33 -1.75 5.76
N MET A 65 -1.75 -2.85 5.12
CA MET A 65 -2.21 -4.05 5.82
C MET A 65 -1.08 -4.82 6.52
N ARG A 66 0.16 -4.71 6.03
CA ARG A 66 1.34 -5.34 6.64
C ARG A 66 1.94 -4.51 7.75
N ASP A 67 1.72 -3.20 7.76
CA ASP A 67 2.13 -2.32 8.84
C ASP A 67 1.27 -2.57 10.10
N PRO A 68 1.86 -3.01 11.23
CA PRO A 68 1.10 -3.33 12.45
C PRO A 68 0.37 -2.13 13.06
N ILE A 69 0.85 -0.90 12.82
CA ILE A 69 0.23 0.33 13.32
C ILE A 69 -1.02 0.67 12.50
N LEU A 70 -0.95 0.50 11.17
CA LEU A 70 -2.05 0.84 10.25
C LEU A 70 -3.05 -0.29 10.08
N ARG A 71 -2.65 -1.54 10.31
CA ARG A 71 -3.45 -2.75 10.06
C ARG A 71 -4.82 -2.72 10.73
N SER A 72 -4.91 -2.22 11.96
CA SER A 72 -6.18 -2.13 12.70
C SER A 72 -7.16 -1.15 12.06
N TYR A 73 -6.65 -0.05 11.48
CA TYR A 73 -7.45 0.96 10.79
C TYR A 73 -7.95 0.44 9.44
N VAL A 74 -7.06 -0.13 8.62
CA VAL A 74 -7.41 -0.58 7.26
C VAL A 74 -8.23 -1.87 7.23
N ASN A 75 -8.15 -2.71 8.27
CA ASN A 75 -8.99 -3.91 8.40
C ASN A 75 -10.28 -3.69 9.21
N SER A 76 -10.54 -2.47 9.68
CA SER A 76 -11.76 -2.19 10.46
C SER A 76 -13.03 -2.42 9.64
N THR A 77 -14.14 -2.75 10.32
CA THR A 77 -15.46 -2.90 9.69
C THR A 77 -15.86 -1.64 8.92
N ASN A 78 -15.53 -0.46 9.43
CA ASN A 78 -15.84 0.80 8.74
C ASN A 78 -14.94 1.02 7.51
N ALA A 79 -13.66 0.65 7.55
CA ALA A 79 -12.81 0.69 6.35
C ALA A 79 -13.35 -0.21 5.23
N GLN A 80 -13.85 -1.41 5.56
CA GLN A 80 -14.50 -2.29 4.59
C GLN A 80 -15.78 -1.66 4.00
N LYS A 81 -16.62 -1.04 4.84
CA LYS A 81 -17.81 -0.32 4.38
C LYS A 81 -17.46 0.85 3.46
N ILE A 82 -16.41 1.60 3.77
CA ILE A 82 -15.94 2.71 2.93
C ILE A 82 -15.45 2.16 1.59
N ALA A 83 -14.68 1.07 1.57
CA ALA A 83 -14.22 0.45 0.32
C ALA A 83 -15.40 0.05 -0.58
N VAL A 84 -16.45 -0.57 0.00
CA VAL A 84 -17.69 -0.90 -0.73
C VAL A 84 -18.40 0.37 -1.23
N ALA A 85 -18.59 1.36 -0.37
CA ALA A 85 -19.28 2.61 -0.73
C ALA A 85 -18.56 3.39 -1.83
N CYS A 86 -17.24 3.37 -1.84
CA CYS A 86 -16.40 4.03 -2.85
C CYS A 86 -16.11 3.14 -4.09
N SER A 87 -16.66 1.93 -4.15
CA SER A 87 -16.37 0.95 -5.22
C SER A 87 -14.87 0.63 -5.38
N VAL A 88 -14.16 0.56 -4.27
CA VAL A 88 -12.74 0.25 -4.21
C VAL A 88 -12.57 -1.22 -3.83
N PRO A 89 -11.88 -2.05 -4.64
CA PRO A 89 -11.66 -3.44 -4.31
C PRO A 89 -10.74 -3.57 -3.09
N PHE A 90 -11.10 -4.49 -2.18
CA PHE A 90 -10.22 -4.84 -1.08
C PHE A 90 -9.11 -5.77 -1.60
N PRO A 91 -7.83 -5.48 -1.31
CA PRO A 91 -6.73 -6.23 -1.91
C PRO A 91 -6.59 -7.62 -1.27
N ARG A 92 -6.09 -8.57 -2.06
CA ARG A 92 -5.57 -9.83 -1.52
C ARG A 92 -4.06 -9.68 -1.37
N CYS A 93 -3.63 -9.58 -0.13
CA CYS A 93 -2.25 -9.51 0.32
C CYS A 93 -1.96 -10.72 1.20
#